data_AF-A0A7R9DWW1-F1
#
_entry.id   AF-A0A7R9DWW1-F1
#
_cell.length_a   1.000
_cell.length_b   1.000
_cell.length_c   1.000
_cell.angle_alpha   90.00
_cell.angle_beta   90.00
_cell.angle_gamma   90.00
#
_symmetry.space_group_name_H-M   'P 1'
#
loop_
_entity.id
_entity.type
_entity.pdbx_description
1 polymer ?
#
loop_
_entity_poly.entity_id
_entity_poly.type
_entity_poly.pdbx_seq_one_letter_code
_entity_poly.pdbx_strand_id
1 'polypeptide(L)'
;RLTFEEVASKKRDKDSEVSKDVKKCITVEPHIIPSRGPYLFNEPKKNAIPFTPTQVEAIRAGMQPGLTLVVGPPGTGKTDVAVQIISNLYHNFPTQRTLIVTHSNQALNQLFEKIMALDIDERHLLRLGHGEEALETEKDFSR
;
A
#
# COMPACT_ATOMS: atom_id res chain seq x y z
N ARG A 1 -15.17 -3.16 -0.56
CA ARG A 1 -14.59 -3.83 0.63
C ARG A 1 -14.24 -5.27 0.27
N LEU A 2 -13.08 -5.76 0.70
CA LEU A 2 -12.62 -7.14 0.49
C LEU A 2 -12.53 -7.82 1.86
N THR A 3 -13.19 -8.96 2.04
CA THR A 3 -13.16 -9.70 3.30
C THR A 3 -12.66 -11.11 3.03
N PHE A 4 -11.58 -11.50 3.75
CA PHE A 4 -11.03 -12.85 3.73
C PHE A 4 -11.53 -13.60 4.96
N GLU A 5 -12.47 -14.53 4.76
CA GLU A 5 -13.12 -15.24 5.87
C GLU A 5 -12.12 -16.03 6.73
N GLU A 6 -11.08 -16.59 6.13
CA GLU A 6 -10.00 -17.32 6.81
C GLU A 6 -9.19 -16.47 7.80
N VAL A 7 -9.03 -15.17 7.53
CA VAL A 7 -8.29 -14.26 8.41
C VAL A 7 -9.19 -13.81 9.57
N ALA A 8 -10.48 -13.61 9.28
CA ALA A 8 -11.47 -13.23 10.29
C ALA A 8 -11.78 -14.34 11.30
N SER A 9 -11.62 -15.61 10.92
CA SER A 9 -11.75 -16.76 11.83
C SER A 9 -10.53 -16.96 12.71
N LYS A 10 -9.30 -16.86 12.17
CA LYS A 10 -8.04 -16.96 12.96
C LYS A 10 -7.93 -15.96 14.12
N LYS A 11 -8.55 -14.78 14.00
CA LYS A 11 -8.57 -13.78 15.09
C LYS A 11 -9.52 -14.16 16.24
N ARG A 12 -10.50 -15.05 15.99
CA ARG A 12 -11.47 -15.55 16.97
C ARG A 12 -11.02 -16.86 17.64
N ASP A 13 -10.29 -17.71 16.94
CA ASP A 13 -9.88 -19.04 17.43
C ASP A 13 -8.50 -19.06 18.11
N LYS A 14 -8.18 -18.08 18.96
CA LYS A 14 -6.91 -18.10 19.72
C LYS A 14 -6.89 -19.11 20.88
N ASP A 15 -8.02 -19.77 21.18
CA ASP A 15 -8.21 -20.70 22.31
C ASP A 15 -8.69 -22.11 21.92
N SER A 16 -8.64 -22.52 20.64
CA SER A 16 -9.08 -23.88 20.26
C SER A 16 -8.32 -24.45 19.06
N GLU A 17 -7.45 -25.42 19.33
CA GLU A 17 -6.80 -26.24 18.30
C GLU A 17 -7.82 -27.18 17.65
N VAL A 18 -8.57 -26.70 16.66
CA VAL A 18 -9.34 -27.58 15.78
C VAL A 18 -9.11 -27.18 14.32
N SER A 19 -8.37 -28.03 13.63
CA SER A 19 -8.25 -28.07 12.17
C SER A 19 -9.64 -28.19 11.54
N LYS A 20 -10.14 -27.09 10.96
CA LYS A 20 -11.31 -27.13 10.07
C LYS A 20 -10.90 -26.58 8.73
N ASP A 21 -11.21 -27.33 7.68
CA ASP A 21 -11.21 -26.90 6.28
C ASP A 21 -12.06 -25.65 6.12
N VAL A 22 -11.48 -24.48 6.39
CA VAL A 22 -12.12 -23.22 6.08
C VAL A 22 -12.15 -23.11 4.56
N LYS A 23 -13.34 -23.12 3.97
CA LYS A 23 -13.48 -22.85 2.54
C LYS A 23 -12.81 -21.52 2.24
N LYS A 24 -11.88 -21.50 1.28
CA LYS A 24 -11.26 -20.29 0.71
C LYS A 24 -12.33 -19.48 -0.01
N CYS A 25 -13.12 -18.72 0.74
CA CYS A 25 -14.11 -17.79 0.19
C CYS A 25 -13.64 -16.35 0.40
N ILE A 26 -13.79 -15.54 -0.65
CA ILE A 26 -13.52 -14.12 -0.63
C ILE A 26 -14.83 -13.41 -0.92
N THR A 27 -15.29 -12.61 0.02
CA THR A 27 -16.45 -11.73 -0.18
C THR A 27 -15.97 -10.42 -0.78
N VAL A 28 -16.53 -10.06 -1.94
CA VAL A 28 -16.21 -8.82 -2.65
C VAL A 28 -17.43 -7.92 -2.67
N GLU A 29 -17.31 -6.76 -2.04
CA GLU A 29 -18.33 -5.70 -2.09
C GLU A 29 -17.80 -4.54 -2.95
N PRO A 30 -18.37 -4.27 -4.13
CA PRO A 30 -18.06 -3.07 -4.89
C PRO A 30 -18.38 -1.81 -4.08
N HIS A 31 -17.55 -0.78 -4.22
CA HIS A 31 -17.78 0.52 -3.57
C HIS A 31 -17.60 1.64 -4.59
N ILE A 32 -18.49 2.63 -4.53
CA ILE A 32 -18.44 3.82 -5.38
C ILE A 32 -17.68 4.91 -4.61
N ILE A 33 -16.58 5.36 -5.18
CA ILE A 33 -15.78 6.46 -4.60
C ILE A 33 -16.64 7.74 -4.62
N PRO A 34 -16.82 8.44 -3.50
CA PRO A 34 -17.54 9.72 -3.47
C PRO A 34 -16.92 10.74 -4.43
N SER A 35 -17.75 11.49 -5.14
CA SER A 35 -17.28 12.57 -6.01
C SER A 35 -16.55 13.65 -5.20
N ARG A 36 -15.37 14.07 -5.68
CA ARG A 36 -14.54 15.14 -5.07
C ARG A 36 -14.84 16.52 -5.67
N GLY A 37 -16.11 16.75 -6.01
CA GLY A 37 -16.59 17.99 -6.62
C GLY A 37 -16.77 17.88 -8.14
N PRO A 38 -17.12 19.01 -8.80
CA PRO A 38 -17.54 19.02 -10.20
C PRO A 38 -16.39 18.96 -11.20
N TYR A 39 -15.14 19.04 -10.76
CA TYR A 39 -13.97 19.14 -11.63
C TYR A 39 -13.32 17.78 -11.88
N LEU A 40 -13.16 17.42 -13.15
CA LEU A 40 -12.59 16.13 -13.56
C LEU A 40 -11.15 15.91 -13.08
N PHE A 41 -10.35 16.97 -12.94
CA PHE A 41 -8.99 16.86 -12.41
C PHE A 41 -8.92 16.56 -10.90
N ASN A 42 -10.05 16.61 -10.18
CA ASN A 42 -10.14 16.17 -8.79
C ASN A 42 -10.40 14.67 -8.67
N GLU A 43 -10.60 13.96 -9.79
CA GLU A 43 -10.74 12.51 -9.77
C GLU A 43 -9.47 11.85 -9.22
N PRO A 44 -9.62 10.84 -8.35
CA PRO A 44 -8.48 10.19 -7.71
C PRO A 44 -7.65 9.42 -8.74
N LYS A 45 -6.31 9.58 -8.68
CA LYS A 45 -5.38 8.83 -9.52
C LYS A 45 -5.48 7.33 -9.16
N LYS A 46 -5.69 6.48 -10.17
CA LYS A 46 -5.83 5.03 -10.00
C LYS A 46 -4.53 4.32 -10.33
N ASN A 47 -4.26 3.21 -9.66
CA ASN A 47 -3.17 2.33 -10.07
C ASN A 47 -3.53 1.62 -11.38
N ALA A 48 -2.63 1.66 -12.36
CA ALA A 48 -2.76 1.00 -13.66
C ALA A 48 -2.02 -0.36 -13.74
N ILE A 49 -1.24 -0.73 -12.73
CA ILE A 49 -0.39 -1.92 -12.73
C ILE A 49 -1.23 -3.19 -12.49
N PRO A 50 -1.21 -4.16 -13.42
CA PRO A 50 -1.83 -5.47 -13.20
C PRO A 50 -0.90 -6.34 -12.33
N PHE A 51 -1.19 -6.41 -11.03
CA PHE A 51 -0.41 -7.26 -10.12
C PHE A 51 -0.62 -8.75 -10.38
N THR A 52 0.48 -9.50 -10.36
CA THR A 52 0.45 -10.97 -10.36
C THR A 52 -0.19 -11.52 -9.08
N PRO A 53 -0.72 -12.76 -9.08
CA PRO A 53 -1.30 -13.36 -7.88
C PRO A 53 -0.35 -13.36 -6.67
N THR A 54 0.94 -13.60 -6.87
CA THR A 54 1.95 -13.56 -5.81
C THR A 54 2.14 -12.15 -5.23
N GLN A 55 2.10 -11.12 -6.07
CA GLN A 55 2.16 -9.73 -5.62
C GLN A 55 0.87 -9.32 -4.89
N VAL A 56 -0.30 -9.76 -5.35
CA VAL A 56 -1.57 -9.54 -4.65
C VAL A 56 -1.54 -10.17 -3.26
N GLU A 57 -0.97 -11.37 -3.11
CA GLU A 57 -0.79 -12.00 -1.80
C GLU A 57 0.17 -11.21 -0.90
N ALA A 58 1.27 -10.69 -1.46
CA ALA A 58 2.19 -9.81 -0.72
C ALA A 58 1.49 -8.52 -0.25
N ILE A 59 0.67 -7.90 -1.11
CA ILE A 59 -0.13 -6.73 -0.75
C ILE A 59 -1.14 -7.08 0.35
N ARG A 60 -1.84 -8.20 0.20
CA ARG A 60 -2.81 -8.71 1.20
C ARG A 60 -2.16 -8.89 2.56
N ALA A 61 -1.01 -9.57 2.61
CA ALA A 61 -0.26 -9.80 3.83
C ALA A 61 0.24 -8.47 4.44
N GLY A 62 0.75 -7.54 3.63
CA GLY A 62 1.21 -6.24 4.07
C GLY A 62 0.13 -5.31 4.65
N MET A 63 -1.14 -5.55 4.33
CA MET A 63 -2.27 -4.84 4.93
C MET A 63 -2.72 -5.40 6.29
N GLN A 64 -2.28 -6.60 6.66
CA GLN A 64 -2.63 -7.22 7.93
C GLN A 64 -1.61 -6.84 9.02
N PRO A 65 -2.03 -6.74 10.29
CA PRO A 65 -1.10 -6.58 11.39
C PRO A 65 -0.14 -7.79 11.47
N GLY A 66 1.15 -7.52 11.68
CA GLY A 66 2.17 -8.56 11.82
C GLY A 66 3.42 -8.26 10.99
N LEU A 67 4.31 -9.26 10.88
CA LEU A 67 5.50 -9.19 10.06
C LEU A 67 5.23 -9.81 8.69
N THR A 68 5.37 -9.01 7.63
CA THR A 68 5.32 -9.48 6.24
C THR A 68 6.69 -9.33 5.60
N LEU A 69 7.31 -10.44 5.21
CA LEU A 69 8.58 -10.46 4.50
C LEU A 69 8.34 -10.83 3.03
N VAL A 70 8.68 -9.92 2.12
CA VAL A 70 8.55 -10.13 0.67
C VAL A 70 9.93 -10.30 0.05
N VAL A 71 10.18 -11.45 -0.54
CA VAL A 71 11.42 -11.75 -1.28
C VAL A 71 11.09 -11.84 -2.76
N GLY A 72 11.89 -11.16 -3.60
CA GLY A 72 11.73 -11.21 -5.04
C GLY A 72 13.05 -10.90 -5.76
N PRO A 73 13.39 -11.62 -6.84
CA PRO A 73 14.53 -11.30 -7.70
C PRO A 73 14.59 -9.83 -8.14
N PRO A 74 15.74 -9.36 -8.67
CA PRO A 74 15.81 -8.05 -9.32
C PRO A 74 14.75 -7.95 -10.43
N GLY A 75 14.07 -6.80 -10.52
CA GLY A 75 13.05 -6.55 -11.55
C GLY A 75 11.63 -7.09 -11.29
N THR A 76 11.35 -7.73 -10.15
CA THR A 76 10.00 -8.29 -9.87
C THR A 76 8.95 -7.30 -9.34
N GLY A 77 9.17 -5.99 -9.50
CA GLY A 77 8.19 -4.97 -9.10
C GLY A 77 8.00 -4.82 -7.58
N LYS A 78 9.04 -5.08 -6.77
CA LYS A 78 8.98 -4.90 -5.30
C LYS A 78 8.55 -3.49 -4.90
N THR A 79 9.05 -2.48 -5.64
CA THR A 79 8.69 -1.07 -5.43
C THR A 79 7.19 -0.86 -5.66
N ASP A 80 6.61 -1.40 -6.73
CA ASP A 80 5.17 -1.27 -7.01
C ASP A 80 4.31 -1.95 -5.95
N VAL A 81 4.74 -3.10 -5.44
CA VAL A 81 4.08 -3.78 -4.30
C VAL A 81 4.11 -2.90 -3.05
N ALA A 82 5.27 -2.34 -2.70
CA ALA A 82 5.42 -1.48 -1.53
C ALA A 82 4.56 -0.22 -1.64
N VAL A 83 4.58 0.44 -2.80
CA VAL A 83 3.77 1.63 -3.09
C VAL A 83 2.28 1.32 -2.96
N GLN A 84 1.83 0.16 -3.45
CA GLN A 84 0.42 -0.23 -3.31
C GLN A 84 0.03 -0.52 -1.85
N ILE A 85 0.91 -1.15 -1.06
CA ILE A 85 0.68 -1.34 0.38
C ILE A 85 0.54 0.02 1.07
N ILE A 86 1.44 0.96 0.80
CA ILE A 86 1.42 2.32 1.37
C ILE A 86 0.11 3.03 1.01
N SER A 87 -0.29 3.00 -0.27
CA SER A 87 -1.55 3.59 -0.73
C SER A 87 -2.77 2.97 -0.07
N ASN A 88 -2.79 1.65 0.09
CA ASN A 88 -3.87 0.97 0.79
C ASN A 88 -3.93 1.37 2.27
N LEU A 89 -2.79 1.40 2.96
CA LEU A 89 -2.73 1.79 4.38
C LEU A 89 -3.19 3.24 4.57
N TYR A 90 -2.76 4.15 3.70
CA TYR A 90 -3.15 5.56 3.72
C TYR A 90 -4.68 5.75 3.67
N HIS A 91 -5.37 5.02 2.79
CA HIS A 91 -6.82 5.14 2.64
C HIS A 91 -7.63 4.36 3.69
N ASN A 92 -7.14 3.19 4.13
CA ASN A 92 -7.87 2.34 5.08
C ASN A 92 -7.67 2.77 6.54
N PHE A 93 -6.55 3.43 6.86
CA PHE A 93 -6.19 3.82 8.23
C PHE A 93 -5.72 5.29 8.30
N PRO A 94 -6.60 6.26 8.03
CA PRO A 94 -6.23 7.68 7.88
C PRO A 94 -5.64 8.32 9.15
N THR A 95 -5.82 7.71 10.31
CA THR A 95 -5.26 8.19 11.59
C THR A 95 -3.87 7.60 11.89
N GLN A 96 -3.41 6.62 11.12
CA GLN A 96 -2.11 5.99 11.29
C GLN A 96 -1.05 6.70 10.44
N ARG A 97 0.22 6.56 10.83
CA ARG A 97 1.36 7.10 10.10
C ARG A 97 2.27 5.95 9.68
N THR A 98 2.65 5.93 8.41
CA THR A 98 3.55 4.92 7.83
C THR A 98 4.97 5.47 7.78
N LEU A 99 5.92 4.81 8.43
CA LEU A 99 7.35 5.12 8.32
C LEU A 99 7.97 4.25 7.23
N ILE A 100 8.65 4.89 6.27
CA ILE A 100 9.39 4.22 5.21
C ILE A 100 10.88 4.39 5.49
N VAL A 101 11.62 3.28 5.47
CA VAL A 101 13.07 3.27 5.66
C VAL A 101 13.70 2.51 4.49
N THR A 102 14.69 3.12 3.84
CA THR A 102 15.46 2.52 2.75
C THR A 102 16.95 2.65 3.04
N HIS A 103 17.76 1.78 2.44
CA HIS A 103 19.21 1.85 2.56
C HIS A 103 19.82 2.98 1.69
N SER A 104 19.13 3.43 0.65
CA SER A 104 19.63 4.49 -0.24
C SER A 104 18.58 5.55 -0.55
N ASN A 105 19.05 6.76 -0.83
CA ASN A 105 18.24 7.88 -1.31
C ASN A 105 17.58 7.56 -2.66
N GLN A 106 18.27 6.84 -3.56
CA GLN A 106 17.71 6.45 -4.85
C GLN A 106 16.46 5.59 -4.70
N ALA A 107 16.46 4.64 -3.77
CA ALA A 107 15.30 3.81 -3.50
C ALA A 107 14.13 4.62 -2.91
N LEU A 108 14.46 5.63 -2.08
CA LEU A 108 13.47 6.57 -1.56
C LEU A 108 12.86 7.40 -2.69
N ASN A 109 13.68 7.97 -3.59
CA ASN A 109 13.21 8.75 -4.73
C ASN A 109 12.22 7.95 -5.61
N GLN A 110 12.58 6.70 -5.96
CA GLN A 110 11.71 5.80 -6.75
C GLN A 110 10.37 5.49 -6.06
N LEU A 111 10.38 5.36 -4.72
CA LEU A 111 9.14 5.19 -3.96
C LEU A 111 8.29 6.46 -4.01
N PHE A 112 8.89 7.63 -3.75
CA PHE A 112 8.18 8.91 -3.73
C PHE A 112 7.58 9.26 -5.09
N GLU A 113 8.32 9.10 -6.18
CA GLU A 113 7.84 9.33 -7.54
C GLU A 113 6.57 8.53 -7.83
N LYS A 114 6.57 7.23 -7.48
CA LYS A 114 5.41 6.35 -7.67
C LYS A 114 4.27 6.64 -6.71
N ILE A 115 4.56 7.08 -5.48
CA ILE A 115 3.55 7.50 -4.50
C ILE A 115 2.80 8.75 -4.99
N MET A 116 3.52 9.72 -5.55
CA MET A 116 2.92 10.95 -6.11
C MET A 116 2.02 10.68 -7.33
N ALA A 117 2.26 9.58 -8.03
CA ALA A 117 1.41 9.12 -9.13
C ALA A 117 0.10 8.47 -8.67
N LEU A 118 -0.07 8.21 -7.37
CA LEU A 118 -1.30 7.66 -6.78
C LEU A 118 -2.13 8.74 -6.06
N ASP A 119 -3.30 8.35 -5.57
CA ASP A 119 -4.21 9.20 -4.81
C ASP A 119 -3.73 9.47 -3.37
N ILE A 120 -2.50 9.99 -3.21
CA ILE A 120 -1.94 10.38 -1.92
C ILE A 120 -1.65 11.87 -1.97
N ASP A 121 -2.17 12.60 -0.99
CA ASP A 121 -1.97 14.05 -0.92
C ASP A 121 -0.52 14.36 -0.53
N GLU A 122 0.14 15.15 -1.35
CA GLU A 122 1.52 15.58 -1.17
C GLU A 122 1.77 16.22 0.20
N ARG A 123 0.77 16.90 0.79
CA ARG A 123 0.89 17.51 2.12
C ARG A 123 1.06 16.51 3.26
N HIS A 124 0.77 15.23 3.02
CA HIS A 124 0.95 14.15 3.99
C HIS A 124 2.26 13.39 3.79
N LEU A 125 3.09 13.79 2.82
CA LEU A 125 4.41 13.22 2.57
C LEU A 125 5.48 14.10 3.22
N LEU A 126 6.41 13.46 3.92
CA LEU A 126 7.56 14.12 4.54
C LEU A 126 8.79 13.26 4.35
N ARG A 127 9.87 13.86 3.83
CA ARG A 127 11.19 13.25 3.74
C ARG A 127 12.10 13.88 4.79
N LEU A 128 12.82 13.04 5.54
CA LEU A 128 13.80 13.47 6.54
C LEU A 128 15.20 13.01 6.13
N GLY A 129 16.18 13.93 6.09
CA GLY A 129 17.58 13.61 5.82
C GLY A 129 18.33 14.76 5.13
N HIS A 130 19.65 14.83 5.35
CA HIS A 130 20.52 15.77 4.65
C HIS A 130 20.85 15.19 3.27
N GLY A 131 20.20 15.72 2.24
CA GLY A 131 20.33 15.24 0.87
C GLY A 131 19.60 16.17 -0.08
N GLU A 132 20.11 17.39 -0.21
CA GLU A 132 19.78 18.37 -1.26
C GLU A 132 20.08 17.87 -2.69
N GLU A 133 20.53 16.63 -2.88
CA GLU A 133 20.67 16.04 -4.20
C GLU A 133 19.29 15.64 -4.72
N ALA A 134 18.63 16.65 -5.28
CA ALA A 134 17.54 16.63 -6.25
C ALA A 134 16.74 15.33 -6.26
N LEU A 135 15.60 15.33 -5.57
CA LEU A 135 14.49 14.64 -6.20
C LEU A 135 14.36 15.23 -7.61
N GLU A 136 14.57 14.42 -8.65
CA GLU A 136 14.07 14.70 -10.00
C GLU A 136 12.53 14.60 -10.05
N THR A 137 11.86 15.01 -8.97
CA THR A 137 10.42 15.27 -8.96
C THR A 137 10.25 16.77 -9.09
N GLU A 138 9.23 17.23 -9.79
CA GLU A 138 8.97 18.67 -10.00
C GLU A 138 8.80 19.49 -8.69
N LYS A 139 8.78 18.85 -7.51
CA LYS A 139 8.46 19.44 -6.20
C LYS A 139 9.41 18.99 -5.09
N ASP A 140 9.66 19.89 -4.13
CA ASP A 140 10.50 19.67 -2.95
C ASP A 140 9.68 19.25 -1.72
N PHE A 141 10.16 18.23 -1.00
CA PHE A 141 9.51 17.60 0.17
C PHE A 141 10.39 17.61 1.43
N SER A 142 11.47 18.38 1.39
CA SER A 142 12.48 18.45 2.45
C SER A 142 12.08 19.44 3.55
N ARG A 143 12.72 19.32 4.72
CA ARG A 143 12.69 20.32 5.80
C ARG A 143 14.10 20.57 6.32
#